data_AF-A0AAE7AVN9-F1
#
_entry.id   AF-A0AAE7AVN9-F1
#
_cell.length_a   1.000
_cell.length_b   1.000
_cell.length_c   1.000
_cell.angle_alpha   90.00
_cell.angle_beta   90.00
_cell.angle_gamma   90.00
#
_symmetry.space_group_name_H-M   'P 1'
#
loop_
_entity.id
_entity.type
_entity.pdbx_description
1 polymer ?
#
loop_
_entity_poly.entity_id
_entity_poly.type
_entity_poly.pdbx_seq_one_letter_code
_entity_poly.pdbx_strand_id
1 'polypeptide(L)'
;MVGNFAYLDAAEIKKSNIDLSFEKIDEIRHGNTFFRLYRTNGGATTSYGLILRSESKDLFGVKLVDEIFSKYKASEAEMTLVGDRIFLKIQPYSNESVDVVSVKI
;
A
#
# COMPACT_ATOMS: atom_id res chain seq x y z
N MET A 1 -34.81 15.28 5.40
CA MET A 1 -34.32 13.99 4.85
C MET A 1 -32.81 14.04 4.96
N VAL A 2 -32.25 13.54 6.05
CA VAL A 2 -30.81 13.66 6.34
C VAL A 2 -30.33 12.35 6.93
N GLY A 3 -29.22 11.85 6.38
CA GLY A 3 -28.26 11.00 7.07
C GLY A 3 -28.67 9.54 7.23
N ASN A 4 -28.42 8.72 6.20
CA ASN A 4 -28.40 7.27 6.37
C ASN A 4 -27.33 6.59 5.51
N PHE A 5 -26.13 7.18 5.44
CA PHE A 5 -25.00 6.60 4.69
C PHE A 5 -23.78 6.22 5.55
N ALA A 6 -23.74 6.58 6.83
CA ALA A 6 -22.60 6.27 7.71
C ALA A 6 -22.78 5.01 8.57
N TYR A 7 -24.00 4.45 8.65
CA TYR A 7 -24.29 3.33 9.54
C TYR A 7 -23.98 1.96 8.92
N LEU A 8 -23.93 1.88 7.58
CA LEU A 8 -23.66 0.63 6.87
C LEU A 8 -22.17 0.23 6.91
N ASP A 9 -21.25 1.18 6.93
CA ASP A 9 -19.79 0.88 7.00
C ASP A 9 -19.36 0.28 8.35
N ALA A 10 -20.09 0.57 9.44
CA ALA A 10 -19.73 0.04 10.76
C ALA A 10 -20.21 -1.40 11.00
N ALA A 11 -21.18 -1.89 10.21
CA ALA A 11 -21.81 -3.20 10.44
C ALA A 11 -21.01 -4.38 9.83
N GLU A 12 -20.13 -4.11 8.86
CA GLU A 12 -19.41 -5.16 8.12
C GLU A 12 -17.98 -5.42 8.63
N ILE A 13 -17.58 -4.80 9.75
CA ILE A 13 -16.24 -4.98 10.34
C ILE A 13 -16.12 -6.29 11.15
N LYS A 14 -17.22 -7.00 11.40
CA LYS A 14 -17.21 -8.27 12.13
C LYS A 14 -17.38 -9.48 11.21
N LYS A 15 -16.33 -9.89 10.50
CA LYS A 15 -16.08 -11.33 10.23
C LYS A 15 -14.77 -11.72 9.54
N SER A 16 -13.93 -10.79 9.12
CA SER A 16 -12.61 -11.13 8.60
C SER A 16 -11.58 -10.24 9.27
N ASN A 17 -10.41 -10.79 9.58
CA ASN A 17 -9.27 -10.06 10.12
C ASN A 17 -8.62 -9.20 9.00
N ILE A 18 -9.45 -8.58 8.15
CA ILE A 18 -9.06 -7.79 7.00
C ILE A 18 -8.98 -6.34 7.46
N ASP A 19 -7.76 -5.81 7.43
CA ASP A 19 -7.51 -4.40 7.63
C ASP A 19 -7.96 -3.64 6.38
N LEU A 20 -9.12 -2.99 6.45
CA LEU A 20 -9.66 -2.19 5.35
C LEU A 20 -8.90 -0.87 5.14
N SER A 21 -8.00 -0.50 6.06
CA SER A 21 -7.17 0.70 5.92
C SER A 21 -5.98 0.50 4.98
N PHE A 22 -5.63 -0.75 4.67
CA PHE A 22 -4.53 -1.08 3.76
C PHE A 22 -4.90 -2.21 2.81
N GLU A 23 -4.94 -1.90 1.53
CA GLU A 23 -5.15 -2.88 0.47
C GLU A 23 -3.80 -3.20 -0.17
N LYS A 24 -3.36 -4.47 -0.14
CA LYS A 24 -2.14 -4.88 -0.85
C LYS A 24 -2.42 -4.90 -2.34
N ILE A 25 -1.71 -4.09 -3.11
CA ILE A 25 -1.90 -3.99 -4.57
C ILE A 25 -0.80 -4.70 -5.36
N ASP A 26 0.41 -4.85 -4.81
CA ASP A 26 1.52 -5.54 -5.46
C ASP A 26 2.50 -6.15 -4.45
N GLU A 27 3.29 -7.14 -4.87
CA GLU A 27 4.29 -7.82 -4.04
C GLU A 27 5.47 -8.33 -4.88
N ILE A 28 6.69 -8.02 -4.43
CA ILE A 28 7.94 -8.57 -4.96
C ILE A 28 8.68 -9.29 -3.84
N ARG A 29 9.24 -10.47 -4.14
CA ARG A 29 10.13 -11.18 -3.22
C ARG A 29 11.57 -11.09 -3.69
N HIS A 30 12.47 -10.69 -2.78
CA HIS A 30 13.90 -10.72 -3.01
C HIS A 30 14.60 -11.34 -1.79
N GLY A 31 15.18 -12.53 -1.98
CA GLY A 31 15.74 -13.32 -0.87
C GLY A 31 14.68 -13.70 0.18
N ASN A 32 14.94 -13.32 1.44
CA ASN A 32 14.04 -13.54 2.59
C ASN A 32 13.14 -12.34 2.89
N THR A 33 13.17 -11.31 2.05
CA THR A 33 12.39 -10.07 2.24
C THR A 33 11.27 -10.01 1.20
N PHE A 34 10.08 -9.67 1.67
CA PHE A 34 8.94 -9.31 0.85
C PHE A 34 8.85 -7.79 0.78
N PHE A 35 8.81 -7.25 -0.43
CA PHE A 35 8.51 -5.86 -0.68
C PHE A 35 7.04 -5.79 -1.09
N ARG A 36 6.21 -5.17 -0.26
CA ARG A 36 4.75 -5.15 -0.42
C ARG A 36 4.27 -3.72 -0.59
N LEU A 37 3.56 -3.49 -1.68
CA LEU A 37 2.95 -2.20 -1.97
C LEU A 37 1.49 -2.22 -1.52
N TYR A 38 1.14 -1.23 -0.73
CA TYR A 38 -0.19 -1.05 -0.16
C TYR A 38 -0.80 0.26 -0.62
N ARG A 39 -2.09 0.23 -0.94
CA ARG A 39 -2.95 1.40 -1.04
C ARG A 39 -3.57 1.69 0.31
N THR A 40 -3.38 2.90 0.83
CA THR A 40 -4.00 3.34 2.09
C THR A 40 -5.41 3.84 1.83
N ASN A 41 -6.39 3.31 2.55
CA ASN A 41 -7.79 3.70 2.46
C ASN A 41 -8.25 4.32 3.79
N GLY A 42 -8.31 5.65 3.86
CA GLY A 42 -8.78 6.37 5.06
C GLY A 42 -10.31 6.55 5.12
N GLY A 43 -11.07 5.92 4.20
CA GLY A 43 -12.52 6.06 4.09
C GLY A 43 -12.98 7.14 3.11
N ALA A 44 -14.30 7.27 2.97
CA ALA A 44 -14.98 7.96 1.86
C ALA A 44 -14.60 9.42 1.59
N THR A 45 -14.05 10.13 2.58
CA THR A 45 -13.67 11.55 2.46
C THR A 45 -12.17 11.77 2.31
N THR A 46 -11.38 10.70 2.30
CA THR A 46 -9.92 10.77 2.22
C THR A 46 -9.43 10.32 0.85
N SER A 47 -8.40 10.98 0.33
CA SER A 47 -7.72 10.52 -0.87
C SER A 47 -6.87 9.29 -0.55
N TYR A 48 -6.68 8.41 -1.53
CA TYR A 48 -5.77 7.27 -1.39
C TYR A 48 -4.31 7.73 -1.29
N GLY A 49 -3.48 6.87 -0.71
CA GLY A 49 -2.02 6.96 -0.69
C GLY A 49 -1.39 5.61 -1.01
N LEU A 50 -0.10 5.61 -1.29
CA LEU A 50 0.69 4.41 -1.54
C LEU A 50 1.81 4.29 -0.52
N ILE A 51 2.02 3.08 0.00
CA ILE A 51 3.08 2.75 0.95
C ILE A 51 3.76 1.47 0.51
N LEU A 52 5.07 1.51 0.34
CA LEU A 52 5.91 0.34 0.11
C LEU A 52 6.57 -0.07 1.42
N ARG A 53 6.37 -1.32 1.83
CA ARG A 53 6.99 -1.91 3.02
C ARG A 53 7.97 -3.00 2.64
N SER A 54 9.11 -3.05 3.32
CA SER A 54 9.93 -4.25 3.39
C SER A 54 9.48 -5.07 4.59
N GLU A 55 9.26 -6.37 4.38
CA GLU A 55 8.76 -7.29 5.39
C GLU A 55 9.62 -8.55 5.40
N SER A 56 10.26 -8.84 6.53
CA SER A 56 11.09 -10.02 6.70
C SER A 56 10.84 -10.67 8.06
N LYS A 57 11.45 -11.84 8.27
CA LYS A 57 11.47 -12.51 9.58
C LYS A 57 12.92 -12.69 10.00
N ASP A 58 13.19 -12.39 11.26
CA ASP A 58 14.47 -12.73 11.88
C ASP A 58 14.53 -14.22 12.25
N LEU A 59 15.68 -14.65 12.78
CA LEU A 59 15.93 -16.05 13.17
C LEU A 59 15.08 -16.49 14.39
N PHE A 60 14.50 -15.54 15.12
CA PHE A 60 13.64 -15.79 16.29
C PHE A 60 12.14 -15.75 15.93
N GLY A 61 11.80 -15.55 14.66
CA GLY A 61 10.42 -15.48 14.17
C GLY A 61 9.75 -14.12 14.37
N VAL A 62 10.49 -13.10 14.78
CA VAL A 62 10.01 -11.71 14.88
C VAL A 62 9.85 -11.16 13.46
N LYS A 63 8.68 -10.58 13.19
CA LYS A 63 8.42 -9.88 11.92
C LYS A 63 9.05 -8.49 11.98
N LEU A 64 9.96 -8.22 11.04
CA LEU A 64 10.52 -6.90 10.82
C LEU A 64 9.77 -6.25 9.65
N VAL A 65 9.30 -5.03 9.86
CA VAL A 65 8.51 -4.27 8.87
C VAL A 65 9.03 -2.85 8.84
N ASP A 66 9.55 -2.40 7.70
CA ASP A 66 9.98 -1.02 7.50
C ASP A 66 9.20 -0.39 6.33
N GLU A 67 8.72 0.84 6.51
CA GLU A 67 8.21 1.66 5.42
C GLU A 67 9.40 2.29 4.68
N ILE A 68 9.61 1.89 3.43
CA ILE A 68 10.76 2.34 2.63
C ILE A 68 10.38 3.39 1.57
N PHE A 69 9.09 3.58 1.33
CA PHE A 69 8.56 4.65 0.50
C PHE A 69 7.09 4.90 0.84
N SER A 70 6.69 6.17 0.81
CA SER A 70 5.29 6.56 0.91
C SER A 70 4.99 7.78 0.04
N LYS A 71 3.78 7.82 -0.52
CA LYS A 71 3.30 8.94 -1.33
C LYS A 71 1.81 9.20 -1.11
N TYR A 72 1.49 10.48 -0.94
CA TYR A 72 0.14 11.02 -0.92
C TYR A 72 0.07 12.25 -1.82
N LYS A 73 -0.94 12.43 -2.69
CA LYS A 73 -2.07 11.55 -3.03
C LYS A 73 -1.67 10.57 -4.15
N ALA A 74 -2.00 9.30 -4.01
CA ALA A 74 -1.72 8.28 -5.03
C ALA A 74 -2.64 7.06 -4.85
N SER A 75 -3.11 6.47 -5.95
CA SER A 75 -4.07 5.35 -5.91
C SER A 75 -3.50 4.05 -6.44
N GLU A 76 -2.65 4.09 -7.47
CA GLU A 76 -2.19 2.88 -8.15
C GLU A 76 -0.72 3.04 -8.54
N ALA A 77 0.04 1.97 -8.39
CA ALA A 77 1.36 1.86 -8.96
C ALA A 77 1.70 0.39 -9.20
N GLU A 78 2.61 0.17 -10.14
CA GLU A 78 3.19 -1.14 -10.43
C GLU A 78 4.63 -1.16 -9.95
N MET A 79 5.07 -2.29 -9.41
CA MET A 79 6.47 -2.49 -9.03
C MET A 79 7.23 -3.28 -10.10
N THR A 80 8.49 -2.92 -10.31
CA THR A 80 9.41 -3.73 -11.12
C THR A 80 10.76 -3.79 -10.44
N LEU A 81 11.28 -5.00 -10.21
CA LEU A 81 12.62 -5.21 -9.66
C LEU A 81 13.66 -5.24 -10.79
N VAL A 82 14.68 -4.40 -10.69
CA VAL A 82 15.81 -4.38 -11.61
C VAL A 82 17.10 -4.28 -10.79
N GLY A 83 17.81 -5.40 -10.67
CA GLY A 83 19.01 -5.49 -9.83
C GLY A 83 18.66 -5.34 -8.34
N ASP A 84 19.26 -4.35 -7.68
CA ASP A 84 19.08 -3.97 -6.27
C ASP A 84 18.08 -2.80 -6.10
N ARG A 85 17.21 -2.57 -7.09
CA ARG A 85 16.28 -1.45 -7.08
C ARG A 85 14.87 -1.88 -7.46
N ILE A 86 13.91 -1.32 -6.74
CA ILE A 86 12.49 -1.39 -7.08
C ILE A 86 12.11 -0.09 -7.75
N PHE A 87 11.59 -0.20 -8.97
CA PHE A 87 10.96 0.90 -9.70
C PHE A 87 9.47 0.88 -9.44
N LEU A 88 8.94 2.00 -8.98
CA LEU A 88 7.53 2.26 -8.77
C LEU A 88 7.03 3.14 -9.91
N LYS A 89 6.18 2.59 -10.77
CA LYS A 89 5.48 3.34 -11.80
C LYS A 89 4.12 3.76 -11.27
N ILE A 90 4.03 4.97 -10.76
CA ILE A 90 2.85 5.52 -10.09
C ILE A 90 1.93 6.14 -11.13
N GLN A 91 0.71 5.63 -11.20
CA GLN A 91 -0.32 6.16 -12.10
C GLN A 91 -0.77 7.54 -11.60
N PRO A 92 -1.09 8.46 -12.53
CA PRO A 92 -1.51 9.80 -12.16
C PRO A 92 -2.83 9.75 -11.39
N TYR A 93 -2.90 10.51 -10.30
CA TYR A 93 -4.10 10.57 -9.46
C TYR A 93 -5.20 11.47 -10.07
N SER A 94 -4.81 12.37 -10.98
CA SER A 94 -5.69 13.28 -11.72
C SER A 94 -5.08 13.54 -13.11
N ASN A 95 -5.26 14.73 -13.70
CA ASN A 95 -4.71 15.12 -15.02
C ASN A 95 -3.17 15.32 -15.01
N GLU A 96 -2.46 14.60 -14.16
CA GLU A 96 -1.00 14.67 -14.02
C GLU A 96 -0.30 13.61 -14.90
N SER A 97 1.02 13.68 -14.96
CA SER A 97 1.85 12.69 -15.64
C SER A 97 2.15 11.49 -14.74
N VAL A 98 2.42 10.34 -15.35
CA VAL A 98 2.95 9.15 -14.65
C VAL A 98 4.27 9.52 -13.94
N ASP A 99 4.39 9.16 -12.67
CA ASP A 99 5.62 9.37 -11.89
C ASP A 99 6.37 8.04 -11.73
N VAL A 100 7.70 8.08 -11.85
CA VAL A 100 8.55 6.89 -11.71
C VAL A 100 9.58 7.13 -10.62
N VAL A 101 9.45 6.35 -9.54
CA VAL A 101 10.34 6.45 -8.37
C VAL A 101 11.19 5.19 -8.29
N SER A 102 12.50 5.34 -8.08
CA SER A 102 13.39 4.20 -7.80
C SER A 102 13.74 4.15 -6.31
N VAL A 103 13.50 3.01 -5.68
CA VAL A 103 13.87 2.72 -4.29
C VAL A 103 15.00 1.69 -4.30
N LYS A 104 16.08 1.98 -3.57
CA LYS A 104 17.19 1.03 -3.39
C LYS A 104 16.86 0.05 -2.27
N ILE A 105 17.13 -1.24 -2.48
CA ILE A 105 16.85 -2.33 -1.53
C ILE A 105 18.11 -3.09 -1.11
#